data_AF-A0AAP5GXU0-F1
#
_entry.id   AF-A0AAP5GXU0-F1
#
_cell.length_a   1.000
_cell.length_b   1.000
_cell.length_c   1.000
_cell.angle_alpha   90.00
_cell.angle_beta   90.00
_cell.angle_gamma   90.00
#
_symmetry.space_group_name_H-M   'P 1'
#
loop_
_entity.id
_entity.type
_entity.pdbx_description
1 polymer ?
#
loop_
_entity_poly.entity_id
_entity_poly.type
_entity_poly.pdbx_seq_one_letter_code
_entity_poly.pdbx_strand_id
1 'polypeptide(L)'
;MVEVEMSYEQFRAHIKKASRQRNVPLIKIVAFQERFMKIEEVQFFDVEKNYMSVQACNTVWMNLGNKSFHNLVSQHLNDFKNMENLGRNSFENLIRELYDTAVPILINYDPNQYYTSAQLAEILAIDEGKLIEQLEMGRYKGAFINEEGQWLKPKPQMNG
;
A
#
# COMPACT_ATOMS: atom_id res chain seq x y z
N MET A 1 5.55 3.04 -22.74
CA MET A 1 4.94 1.71 -22.59
C MET A 1 3.47 1.93 -22.28
N VAL A 2 2.56 1.14 -22.85
CA VAL A 2 1.13 1.26 -22.52
C VAL A 2 0.94 0.72 -21.11
N GLU A 3 0.63 1.60 -20.16
CA GLU A 3 0.20 1.22 -18.80
C GLU A 3 -1.08 0.38 -18.94
N VAL A 4 -0.98 -0.92 -18.73
CA VAL A 4 -2.17 -1.77 -18.66
C VAL A 4 -2.70 -1.65 -17.23
N GLU A 5 -3.59 -0.70 -17.03
CA GLU A 5 -4.29 -0.52 -15.77
C GLU A 5 -5.19 -1.74 -15.53
N MET A 6 -4.93 -2.46 -14.44
CA MET A 6 -5.75 -3.60 -14.03
C MET A 6 -7.09 -3.07 -13.51
N SER A 7 -8.22 -3.59 -13.98
CA SER A 7 -9.52 -3.20 -13.44
C SER A 7 -9.73 -3.73 -12.01
N TYR A 8 -10.62 -3.12 -11.24
CA TYR A 8 -10.97 -3.59 -9.89
C TYR A 8 -11.33 -5.08 -9.83
N GLU A 9 -12.14 -5.59 -10.77
CA GLU A 9 -12.52 -7.01 -10.76
C GLU A 9 -11.33 -7.92 -11.10
N GLN A 10 -10.42 -7.48 -11.99
CA GLN A 10 -9.18 -8.20 -12.27
C GLN A 10 -8.27 -8.23 -11.04
N PHE A 11 -8.09 -7.11 -10.36
CA PHE A 11 -7.33 -6.98 -9.12
C PHE A 11 -7.89 -7.88 -8.03
N ARG A 12 -9.19 -7.76 -7.77
CA ARG A 12 -9.91 -8.55 -6.78
C ARG A 12 -9.78 -10.04 -7.06
N ALA A 13 -9.94 -10.47 -8.30
CA ALA A 13 -9.76 -11.86 -8.70
C ALA A 13 -8.30 -12.31 -8.51
N HIS A 14 -7.33 -11.45 -8.83
CA HIS A 14 -5.90 -11.71 -8.70
C HIS A 14 -5.50 -11.94 -7.24
N ILE A 15 -5.81 -11.00 -6.33
CA ILE A 15 -5.45 -11.12 -4.91
C ILE A 15 -6.16 -12.31 -4.26
N LYS A 16 -7.43 -12.59 -4.61
CA LYS A 16 -8.18 -13.74 -4.09
C LYS A 16 -7.59 -15.06 -4.58
N LYS A 17 -7.17 -15.13 -5.86
CA LYS A 17 -6.49 -16.32 -6.40
C LYS A 17 -5.13 -16.54 -5.73
N ALA A 18 -4.31 -15.50 -5.60
CA ALA A 18 -3.01 -15.57 -4.95
C ALA A 18 -3.14 -15.98 -3.48
N SER A 19 -4.09 -15.40 -2.74
CA SER A 19 -4.41 -15.78 -1.36
C SER A 19 -4.83 -17.25 -1.23
N ARG A 20 -5.65 -17.78 -2.15
CA ARG A 20 -6.07 -19.20 -2.13
C ARG A 20 -4.96 -20.18 -2.49
N GLN A 21 -4.10 -19.82 -3.44
CA GLN A 21 -3.12 -20.75 -4.02
C GLN A 21 -1.76 -20.71 -3.32
N ARG A 22 -1.34 -19.53 -2.89
CA ARG A 22 0.00 -19.29 -2.33
C ARG A 22 -0.05 -18.88 -0.87
N ASN A 23 -1.17 -18.29 -0.43
CA ASN A 23 -1.34 -17.70 0.90
C ASN A 23 -0.11 -16.88 1.32
N VAL A 24 0.25 -15.89 0.50
CA VAL A 24 1.37 -14.98 0.75
C VAL A 24 0.86 -13.59 1.19
N PRO A 25 1.70 -12.76 1.82
CA PRO A 25 1.39 -11.37 2.14
C PRO A 25 0.94 -10.57 0.92
N LEU A 26 0.12 -9.53 1.11
CA LEU A 26 -0.38 -8.69 0.02
C LEU A 26 0.77 -8.06 -0.78
N ILE A 27 1.83 -7.57 -0.11
CA ILE A 27 3.03 -7.02 -0.76
C ILE A 27 3.69 -8.01 -1.73
N LYS A 28 3.60 -9.33 -1.49
CA LYS A 28 4.19 -10.34 -2.38
C LYS A 28 3.36 -10.58 -3.65
N ILE A 29 2.21 -9.90 -3.78
CA ILE A 29 1.27 -10.05 -4.89
C ILE A 29 1.36 -8.84 -5.82
N VAL A 30 1.39 -7.63 -5.25
CA VAL A 30 1.48 -6.36 -5.97
C VAL A 30 2.24 -5.31 -5.14
N ALA A 31 2.83 -4.34 -5.82
CA ALA A 31 3.34 -3.12 -5.20
C ALA A 31 2.21 -2.17 -4.77
N PHE A 32 2.46 -1.35 -3.75
CA PHE A 32 1.49 -0.40 -3.20
C PHE A 32 2.09 1.00 -3.07
N GLN A 33 1.35 2.02 -3.50
CA GLN A 33 1.65 3.41 -3.22
C GLN A 33 0.76 3.89 -2.07
N GLU A 34 1.32 4.75 -1.24
CA GLU A 34 0.51 5.40 -0.23
C GLU A 34 -0.34 6.53 -0.87
N ARG A 35 -1.62 6.58 -0.54
CA ARG A 35 -2.57 7.63 -0.90
C ARG A 35 -2.80 8.56 0.30
N PHE A 36 -1.97 9.60 0.47
CA PHE A 36 -2.18 10.71 1.41
C PHE A 36 -2.94 10.32 2.71
N MET A 37 -2.47 9.32 3.42
CA MET A 37 -3.06 8.86 4.68
C MET A 37 -2.10 9.25 5.79
N LYS A 38 -2.32 10.41 6.42
CA LYS A 38 -1.96 10.47 7.84
C LYS A 38 -2.95 9.57 8.58
N ILE A 39 -2.45 8.68 9.42
CA ILE A 39 -3.29 7.84 10.29
C ILE A 39 -4.26 8.67 11.14
N GLU A 40 -3.84 9.88 11.54
CA GLU A 40 -4.67 10.88 12.21
C GLU A 40 -5.73 11.48 11.28
N GLU A 41 -5.49 11.54 9.97
CA GLU A 41 -6.40 12.06 8.95
C GLU A 41 -7.35 10.98 8.40
N VAL A 42 -7.05 9.69 8.51
CA VAL A 42 -7.99 8.58 8.22
C VAL A 42 -9.21 8.63 9.16
N GLN A 43 -9.05 9.15 10.38
CA GLN A 43 -10.16 9.37 11.31
C GLN A 43 -10.94 10.67 11.04
N PHE A 44 -10.35 11.66 10.35
CA PHE A 44 -10.89 13.03 10.34
C PHE A 44 -11.12 13.66 8.96
N PHE A 45 -10.48 13.22 7.87
CA PHE A 45 -10.36 14.04 6.66
C PHE A 45 -11.00 13.54 5.37
N ASP A 46 -11.56 12.32 5.28
CA ASP A 46 -12.29 11.98 4.05
C ASP A 46 -13.27 10.81 4.20
N VAL A 47 -14.28 10.98 5.06
CA VAL A 47 -15.44 10.05 5.08
C VAL A 47 -16.12 9.96 3.70
N GLU A 48 -15.92 10.95 2.83
CA GLU A 48 -16.48 11.00 1.47
C GLU A 48 -15.65 10.24 0.42
N LYS A 49 -14.35 10.01 0.65
CA LYS A 49 -13.46 9.31 -0.31
C LYS A 49 -12.93 7.96 0.17
N ASN A 50 -13.22 7.56 1.41
CA ASN A 50 -12.83 6.28 1.97
C ASN A 50 -14.00 5.28 1.89
N TYR A 51 -13.76 4.12 1.28
CA TYR A 51 -14.72 3.02 1.22
C TYR A 51 -14.94 2.38 2.60
N MET A 52 -13.97 2.44 3.51
CA MET A 52 -14.08 1.86 4.85
C MET A 52 -14.74 2.83 5.84
N SER A 53 -15.67 2.30 6.65
CA SER A 53 -16.20 3.05 7.79
C SER A 53 -15.14 3.23 8.88
N VAL A 54 -15.29 4.26 9.71
CA VAL A 54 -14.41 4.50 10.87
C VAL A 54 -14.28 3.25 11.76
N GLN A 55 -15.37 2.52 11.96
CA GLN A 55 -15.36 1.27 12.73
C GLN A 55 -14.51 0.20 12.04
N ALA A 56 -14.64 0.01 10.72
CA ALA A 56 -13.86 -0.98 9.98
C ALA A 56 -12.37 -0.63 10.01
N CYS A 57 -12.01 0.64 9.80
CA CYS A 57 -10.64 1.12 9.96
C CYS A 57 -10.11 0.80 11.36
N ASN A 58 -10.85 1.15 12.40
CA ASN A 58 -10.44 0.88 13.77
C ASN A 58 -10.27 -0.62 14.04
N THR A 59 -11.18 -1.47 13.55
CA THR A 59 -11.06 -2.93 13.66
C THR A 59 -9.77 -3.42 13.01
N VAL A 60 -9.46 -2.99 11.79
CA VAL A 60 -8.21 -3.34 11.11
C VAL A 60 -7.01 -2.89 11.93
N TRP A 61 -6.96 -1.61 12.32
CA TRP A 61 -5.82 -1.04 13.03
C TRP A 61 -5.59 -1.62 14.43
N MET A 62 -6.63 -2.03 15.13
CA MET A 62 -6.49 -2.66 16.45
C MET A 62 -5.95 -4.09 16.37
N ASN A 63 -6.08 -4.75 15.21
CA ASN A 63 -5.57 -6.10 14.98
C ASN A 63 -4.18 -6.11 14.30
N LEU A 64 -3.62 -4.94 13.98
CA LEU A 64 -2.29 -4.79 13.42
C LEU A 64 -1.27 -4.46 14.52
N GLY A 65 -0.13 -5.16 14.54
CA GLY A 65 0.92 -4.98 15.56
C GLY A 65 1.55 -3.58 15.60
N ASN A 66 1.55 -2.89 14.47
CA ASN A 66 1.81 -1.46 14.36
C ASN A 66 0.87 -0.84 13.31
N LYS A 67 0.49 0.42 13.56
CA LYS A 67 -0.36 1.21 12.67
C LYS A 67 0.52 1.84 11.61
N SER A 68 0.86 1.07 10.59
CA SER A 68 1.71 1.52 9.48
C SER A 68 1.14 0.94 8.19
N PHE A 69 1.25 1.69 7.09
CA PHE A 69 0.76 1.22 5.80
C PHE A 69 1.53 -0.03 5.35
N HIS A 70 2.86 -0.02 5.51
CA HIS A 70 3.70 -1.19 5.25
C HIS A 70 3.21 -2.41 6.02
N ASN A 71 2.90 -2.27 7.31
CA ASN A 71 2.41 -3.41 8.08
C ASN A 71 1.05 -3.94 7.59
N LEU A 72 0.13 -3.05 7.18
CA LEU A 72 -1.15 -3.44 6.61
C LEU A 72 -0.94 -4.28 5.35
N VAL A 73 -0.10 -3.83 4.42
CA VAL A 73 0.16 -4.56 3.17
C VAL A 73 1.11 -5.77 3.35
N SER A 74 1.76 -5.88 4.51
CA SER A 74 2.56 -7.06 4.89
C SER A 74 1.73 -8.21 5.48
N GLN A 75 0.42 -8.05 5.66
CA GLN A 75 -0.46 -9.14 6.13
C GLN A 75 -0.96 -10.01 4.98
N HIS A 76 -1.44 -11.22 5.31
CA HIS A 76 -2.13 -12.07 4.36
C HIS A 76 -3.57 -11.62 4.21
N LEU A 77 -4.13 -11.76 3.01
CA LEU A 77 -5.55 -11.45 2.78
C LEU A 77 -6.49 -12.26 3.69
N ASN A 78 -6.10 -13.50 4.05
CA ASN A 78 -6.88 -14.36 4.94
C ASN A 78 -6.91 -13.85 6.38
N ASP A 79 -5.90 -13.10 6.82
CA ASP A 79 -5.87 -12.54 8.17
C ASP A 79 -7.03 -11.56 8.34
N PHE A 80 -7.21 -10.63 7.38
CA PHE A 80 -8.35 -9.72 7.35
C PHE A 80 -9.69 -10.43 7.21
N LYS A 81 -9.76 -11.46 6.36
CA LYS A 81 -11.00 -12.24 6.17
C LYS A 81 -11.48 -12.91 7.46
N ASN A 82 -10.54 -13.29 8.33
CA ASN A 82 -10.79 -13.99 9.57
C ASN A 82 -10.83 -13.04 10.79
N MET A 83 -10.66 -11.72 10.60
CA MET A 83 -10.74 -10.75 11.69
C MET A 83 -12.15 -10.70 12.28
N GLU A 84 -12.22 -10.90 13.59
CA GLU A 84 -13.46 -10.71 14.33
C GLU A 84 -13.91 -9.23 14.20
N ASN A 85 -15.21 -9.02 13.97
CA ASN A 85 -15.82 -7.71 13.73
C ASN A 85 -15.49 -7.01 12.40
N LEU A 86 -14.73 -7.63 11.49
CA LEU A 86 -14.62 -7.15 10.11
C LEU A 86 -15.68 -7.82 9.24
N GLY A 87 -16.85 -7.21 9.15
CA GLY A 87 -17.97 -7.74 8.35
C GLY A 87 -17.65 -7.86 6.86
N ARG A 88 -18.41 -8.69 6.13
CA ARG A 88 -18.19 -8.95 4.69
C ARG A 88 -18.10 -7.68 3.83
N ASN A 89 -18.96 -6.69 4.08
CA ASN A 89 -18.95 -5.44 3.33
C ASN A 89 -17.69 -4.61 3.64
N SER A 90 -17.30 -4.53 4.92
CA SER A 90 -16.06 -3.87 5.34
C SER A 90 -14.82 -4.54 4.75
N PHE A 91 -14.79 -5.86 4.66
CA PHE A 91 -13.72 -6.60 4.00
C PHE A 91 -13.66 -6.31 2.49
N GLU A 92 -14.80 -6.28 1.80
CA GLU A 92 -14.81 -5.89 0.37
C GLU A 92 -14.42 -4.42 0.17
N ASN A 93 -14.74 -3.53 1.10
CA ASN A 93 -14.29 -2.14 1.07
C ASN A 93 -12.79 -2.01 1.32
N LEU A 94 -12.21 -2.81 2.21
CA LEU A 94 -10.75 -2.92 2.35
C LEU A 94 -10.10 -3.35 1.03
N ILE A 95 -10.69 -4.30 0.30
CA ILE A 95 -10.18 -4.70 -1.02
C ILE A 95 -10.23 -3.54 -2.03
N ARG A 96 -11.24 -2.67 -1.95
CA ARG A 96 -11.31 -1.45 -2.78
C ARG A 96 -10.23 -0.43 -2.39
N GLU A 97 -9.98 -0.22 -1.11
CA GLU A 97 -8.86 0.62 -0.66
C GLU A 97 -7.50 0.07 -1.11
N LEU A 98 -7.31 -1.24 -1.02
CA LEU A 98 -6.11 -1.91 -1.54
C LEU A 98 -5.97 -1.78 -3.06
N TYR A 99 -7.08 -1.71 -3.79
CA TYR A 99 -7.05 -1.48 -5.24
C TYR A 99 -6.63 -0.05 -5.58
N ASP A 100 -7.18 0.95 -4.89
CA ASP A 100 -6.85 2.37 -5.12
C ASP A 100 -5.39 2.72 -4.74
N THR A 101 -4.81 1.95 -3.82
CA THR A 101 -3.41 2.07 -3.39
C THR A 101 -2.48 1.12 -4.12
N ALA A 102 -3.00 0.12 -4.85
CA ALA A 102 -2.16 -0.71 -5.68
C ALA A 102 -1.49 0.18 -6.72
N VAL A 103 -0.19 -0.01 -6.92
CA VAL A 103 0.43 0.50 -8.15
C VAL A 103 0.20 -0.61 -9.15
N PRO A 104 -0.78 -0.48 -10.06
CA PRO A 104 -1.11 -1.57 -10.97
C PRO A 104 0.04 -1.68 -11.94
N ILE A 105 0.96 -2.56 -11.60
CA ILE A 105 2.02 -2.85 -12.50
C ILE A 105 2.47 -4.28 -12.26
N LEU A 106 2.47 -5.02 -13.36
CA LEU A 106 3.08 -6.34 -13.49
C LEU A 106 4.62 -6.18 -13.58
N ILE A 107 5.25 -5.38 -12.70
CA ILE A 107 6.43 -4.58 -13.05
C ILE A 107 7.72 -5.38 -13.32
N ASN A 108 8.11 -5.44 -14.60
CA ASN A 108 9.51 -5.32 -15.00
C ASN A 108 9.90 -3.85 -14.86
N TYR A 109 10.36 -3.41 -13.69
CA TYR A 109 10.92 -2.06 -13.54
C TYR A 109 12.40 -2.22 -13.52
N ASP A 110 13.09 -1.27 -14.13
CA ASP A 110 14.52 -1.15 -13.98
C ASP A 110 14.80 -0.53 -12.59
N PRO A 111 15.39 -1.28 -11.64
CA PRO A 111 15.70 -0.74 -10.32
C PRO A 111 16.60 0.50 -10.39
N ASN A 112 17.38 0.65 -11.47
CA ASN A 112 18.24 1.81 -11.67
C ASN A 112 17.46 3.13 -11.87
N GLN A 113 16.16 3.07 -12.18
CA GLN A 113 15.30 4.24 -12.35
C GLN A 113 14.70 4.75 -11.03
N TYR A 114 14.99 4.09 -9.91
CA TYR A 114 14.40 4.41 -8.60
C TYR A 114 15.49 4.65 -7.55
N TYR A 115 15.18 5.50 -6.58
CA TYR A 115 15.93 5.59 -5.34
C TYR A 115 15.28 4.68 -4.29
N THR A 116 16.10 3.96 -3.53
CA THR A 116 15.69 3.26 -2.30
C THR A 116 15.51 4.24 -1.14
N SER A 117 14.84 3.82 -0.06
CA SER A 117 14.76 4.59 1.18
C SER A 117 16.15 4.99 1.70
N ALA A 118 17.10 4.06 1.74
CA ALA A 118 18.46 4.35 2.18
C ALA A 118 19.13 5.45 1.34
N GLN A 119 19.03 5.36 0.01
CA GLN A 119 19.59 6.38 -0.89
C GLN A 119 18.90 7.74 -0.73
N LEU A 120 17.58 7.77 -0.59
CA LEU A 120 16.85 9.01 -0.33
C LEU A 120 17.22 9.64 1.01
N ALA A 121 17.40 8.81 2.04
CA ALA A 121 17.78 9.26 3.37
C ALA A 121 19.15 9.96 3.34
N GLU A 122 20.10 9.36 2.60
CA GLU A 122 21.42 9.95 2.34
C GLU A 122 21.33 11.27 1.56
N ILE A 123 20.59 11.30 0.44
CA ILE A 123 20.43 12.49 -0.40
C ILE A 123 19.82 13.66 0.37
N LEU A 124 18.82 13.37 1.22
CA LEU A 124 18.10 14.37 1.99
C LEU A 124 18.77 14.70 3.33
N ALA A 125 19.86 13.99 3.67
CA ALA A 125 20.53 14.08 4.96
C ALA A 125 19.55 13.93 6.15
N ILE A 126 18.66 12.94 6.07
CA ILE A 126 17.70 12.60 7.13
C ILE A 126 17.88 11.15 7.58
N ASP A 127 17.42 10.87 8.80
CA ASP A 127 17.34 9.50 9.31
C ASP A 127 16.38 8.65 8.46
N GLU A 128 16.76 7.41 8.14
CA GLU A 128 15.95 6.52 7.28
C GLU A 128 14.61 6.17 7.92
N GLY A 129 14.55 5.99 9.24
CA GLY A 129 13.30 5.74 9.96
C GLY A 129 12.33 6.93 9.80
N LYS A 130 12.82 8.15 10.00
CA LYS A 130 12.04 9.38 9.75
C LYS A 130 11.60 9.54 8.30
N LEU A 131 12.45 9.12 7.34
CA LEU A 131 12.06 9.11 5.94
C LEU A 131 10.91 8.13 5.69
N ILE A 132 11.00 6.91 6.25
CA ILE A 132 9.97 5.88 6.12
C ILE A 132 8.64 6.37 6.69
N GLU A 133 8.63 7.02 7.85
CA GLU A 133 7.42 7.65 8.40
C GLU A 133 6.80 8.65 7.41
N GLN A 134 7.61 9.48 6.75
CA GLN A 134 7.12 10.44 5.78
C GLN A 134 6.63 9.80 4.46
N LEU A 135 7.25 8.68 4.05
CA LEU A 135 6.80 7.87 2.93
C LEU A 135 5.43 7.22 3.23
N GLU A 136 5.29 6.66 4.44
CA GLU A 136 4.01 6.14 4.95
C GLU A 136 2.94 7.21 5.16
N MET A 137 3.31 8.50 5.23
CA MET A 137 2.39 9.63 5.24
C MET A 137 2.08 10.17 3.82
N GLY A 138 2.58 9.53 2.77
CA GLY A 138 2.36 9.97 1.39
C GLY A 138 3.04 11.30 1.03
N ARG A 139 4.03 11.77 1.81
CA ARG A 139 4.72 13.06 1.54
C ARG A 139 5.54 13.06 0.25
N TYR A 140 5.97 11.88 -0.20
CA TYR A 140 6.78 11.71 -1.41
C TYR A 140 5.93 11.16 -2.55
N LYS A 141 5.37 12.06 -3.37
CA LYS A 141 4.48 11.69 -4.48
C LYS A 141 5.09 10.65 -5.42
N GLY A 142 4.34 9.58 -5.68
CA GLY A 142 4.76 8.49 -6.57
C GLY A 142 5.81 7.56 -5.96
N ALA A 143 6.08 7.65 -4.65
CA ALA A 143 6.78 6.59 -3.94
C ALA A 143 5.84 5.39 -3.72
N PHE A 144 6.41 4.19 -3.69
CA PHE A 144 5.69 2.95 -3.47
C PHE A 144 6.55 1.94 -2.75
N ILE A 145 5.91 0.96 -2.12
CA ILE A 145 6.55 -0.22 -1.56
C ILE A 145 6.47 -1.37 -2.57
N ASN A 146 7.62 -1.96 -2.88
CA ASN A 146 7.70 -3.07 -3.82
C ASN A 146 7.40 -4.42 -3.16
N GLU A 147 7.49 -5.49 -3.93
CA GLU A 147 7.19 -6.84 -3.48
C GLU A 147 8.20 -7.40 -2.47
N GLU A 148 9.36 -6.75 -2.32
CA GLU A 148 10.36 -7.07 -1.31
C GLU A 148 10.12 -6.33 0.02
N GLY A 149 9.17 -5.40 0.07
CA GLY A 149 8.94 -4.53 1.23
C GLY A 149 9.85 -3.30 1.28
N GLN A 150 10.54 -3.00 0.17
CA GLN A 150 11.41 -1.83 0.05
C GLN A 150 10.66 -0.64 -0.51
N TRP A 151 10.85 0.53 0.10
CA TRP A 151 10.34 1.78 -0.43
C TRP A 151 11.20 2.27 -1.60
N LEU A 152 10.53 2.58 -2.70
CA LEU A 152 11.12 3.07 -3.94
C LEU A 152 10.49 4.38 -4.36
N LYS A 153 11.31 5.31 -4.85
CA LYS A 153 10.88 6.57 -5.43
C LYS A 153 11.47 6.73 -6.83
N PRO A 154 10.64 7.00 -7.87
CA PRO A 154 11.16 7.31 -9.19
C PRO A 154 12.17 8.47 -9.12
N LYS A 155 13.33 8.28 -9.74
CA LYS A 155 14.30 9.35 -9.94
C LYS A 155 13.66 10.45 -10.78
N PRO A 156 14.01 11.73 -10.55
CA PRO A 156 13.56 12.80 -11.44
C PRO A 156 13.97 12.46 -12.87
N GLN A 157 13.05 12.58 -13.82
CA GLN A 157 13.40 12.52 -15.23
C GLN A 157 14.37 13.68 -15.48
N MET A 158 15.61 13.38 -15.86
CA MET A 158 16.50 14.41 -16.39
C MET A 158 15.90 14.85 -17.71
N ASN A 159 15.17 15.96 -17.69
CA ASN A 159 14.89 16.69 -18.91
C ASN A 159 16.26 17.16 -19.43
N GLY A 160 16.74 16.52 -20.49
CA GLY A 160 17.87 17.01 -21.29
C GLY A 160 17.48 18.28 -22.04
#